data_AF-A0A918HXK7-F1
#
_entry.id   AF-A0A918HXK7-F1
#
_cell.length_a   1.000
_cell.length_b   1.000
_cell.length_c   1.000
_cell.angle_alpha   90.00
_cell.angle_beta   90.00
_cell.angle_gamma   90.00
#
_symmetry.space_group_name_H-M   'P 1'
#
loop_
_entity.id
_entity.type
_entity.pdbx_description
1 polymer ?
#
loop_
_entity_poly.entity_id
_entity_poly.type
_entity_poly.pdbx_seq_one_letter_code
_entity_poly.pdbx_strand_id
1 'polypeptide(L)'
;MWVAVVWVVVPLPFMVWFGVYPLWLRRRLARVGVEAVGECRNVTTSENRRSTSFVFTTAAGEKVYYRSPLSWRSWGTPGREAVLVYDPGFPRRFVRSRSELGSRPEAWTILWWMLGMEVVMVLGFVLVTLYEAGTIR
;
A
#
# COMPACT_ATOMS: atom_id res chain seq x y z
N MET A 1 26.05 17.76 -9.44
CA MET A 1 24.71 17.80 -10.07
C MET A 1 24.00 16.44 -10.27
N TRP A 2 24.46 15.49 -11.10
CA TRP A 2 23.66 14.27 -11.44
C TRP A 2 23.30 13.37 -10.25
N VAL A 3 24.21 13.20 -9.28
CA VAL A 3 23.94 12.44 -8.04
C VAL A 3 22.75 13.03 -7.29
N ALA A 4 22.69 14.36 -7.20
CA ALA A 4 21.64 15.06 -6.47
C ALA A 4 20.28 14.97 -7.19
N VAL A 5 20.27 14.90 -8.53
CA VAL A 5 19.06 14.59 -9.31
C VAL A 5 18.57 13.16 -9.05
N VAL A 6 19.49 12.18 -9.04
CA VAL A 6 19.14 10.78 -8.74
C VAL A 6 18.53 10.65 -7.35
N TRP A 7 19.08 11.36 -6.36
CA TRP A 7 18.57 11.38 -4.99
C TRP A 7 17.11 11.85 -4.88
N VAL A 8 16.69 12.82 -5.69
CA VAL A 8 15.31 13.33 -5.71
C VAL A 8 14.39 12.41 -6.51
N VAL A 9 14.86 11.80 -7.59
CA VAL A 9 13.97 11.00 -8.47
C VAL A 9 13.70 9.60 -7.90
N VAL A 10 14.67 8.99 -7.23
CA VAL A 10 14.58 7.59 -6.75
C VAL A 10 13.44 7.34 -5.75
N PRO A 11 13.09 8.24 -4.82
CA PRO A 11 11.98 8.02 -3.89
C PRO A 11 10.59 8.09 -4.53
N LEU A 12 10.43 8.77 -5.68
CA LEU A 12 9.13 9.01 -6.31
C LEU A 12 8.37 7.71 -6.69
N PRO A 13 8.99 6.69 -7.32
CA PRO A 13 8.34 5.40 -7.54
C PRO A 13 7.85 4.73 -6.24
N PHE A 14 8.60 4.86 -5.14
CA PHE A 14 8.22 4.29 -3.85
C PHE A 14 7.00 4.99 -3.26
N MET A 15 6.90 6.32 -3.36
CA MET A 15 5.68 7.05 -2.99
C MET A 15 4.46 6.56 -3.75
N VAL A 16 4.60 6.38 -5.07
CA VAL A 16 3.49 5.95 -5.90
C VAL A 16 3.06 4.54 -5.49
N TRP A 17 4.01 3.63 -5.28
CA TRP A 17 3.72 2.24 -4.97
C TRP A 17 3.19 2.01 -3.55
N PHE A 18 3.78 2.68 -2.54
CA PHE A 18 3.44 2.46 -1.13
C PHE A 18 2.45 3.46 -0.54
N GLY A 19 2.27 4.62 -1.18
CA GLY A 19 1.34 5.65 -0.75
C GLY A 19 0.11 5.75 -1.67
N VAL A 20 0.33 6.12 -2.93
CA VAL A 20 -0.77 6.45 -3.85
C VAL A 20 -1.57 5.21 -4.28
N TYR A 21 -0.89 4.16 -4.73
CA TYR A 21 -1.51 2.92 -5.20
C TYR A 21 -2.47 2.28 -4.17
N PRO A 22 -2.10 2.07 -2.89
CA PRO A 22 -3.02 1.49 -1.91
C PRO A 22 -4.23 2.38 -1.62
N LEU A 23 -4.08 3.71 -1.65
CA LEU A 23 -5.20 4.65 -1.49
C LEU A 23 -6.14 4.61 -2.70
N TRP A 24 -5.57 4.56 -3.91
CA TRP A 24 -6.34 4.41 -5.14
C TRP A 24 -7.09 3.08 -5.16
N LEU A 25 -6.42 1.97 -4.81
CA LEU A 25 -7.03 0.64 -4.74
C LEU A 25 -8.20 0.62 -3.77
N ARG A 26 -8.07 1.24 -2.59
CA ARG A 26 -9.18 1.39 -1.64
C ARG A 26 -10.36 2.16 -2.25
N ARG A 27 -10.10 3.29 -2.93
CA ARG A 27 -11.15 4.06 -3.63
C ARG A 27 -11.78 3.30 -4.79
N ARG A 28 -11.03 2.42 -5.45
CA ARG A 28 -11.52 1.56 -6.52
C ARG A 28 -12.44 0.49 -5.94
N LEU A 29 -11.99 -0.26 -4.94
CA LEU A 29 -12.80 -1.29 -4.28
C LEU A 29 -14.04 -0.71 -3.60
N ALA A 30 -14.00 0.52 -3.10
CA ALA A 30 -15.20 1.19 -2.60
C ALA A 30 -16.25 1.50 -3.69
N ARG A 31 -15.84 1.60 -4.96
CA ARG A 31 -16.72 1.93 -6.10
C ARG A 31 -17.20 0.72 -6.89
N VAL A 32 -16.31 -0.25 -7.12
CA VAL A 32 -16.56 -1.41 -7.99
C VAL A 32 -16.42 -2.75 -7.26
N GLY A 33 -16.13 -2.72 -5.95
CA GLY A 33 -15.87 -3.92 -5.18
C GLY A 33 -17.13 -4.74 -4.96
N VAL A 34 -17.01 -6.05 -5.16
CA VAL A 34 -18.01 -7.05 -4.81
C VAL A 34 -17.56 -7.76 -3.54
N GLU A 35 -18.50 -7.97 -2.62
CA GLU A 35 -18.22 -8.70 -1.39
C GLU A 35 -18.35 -10.20 -1.61
N ALA A 36 -17.40 -10.96 -1.05
CA ALA A 36 -17.48 -12.41 -0.96
C ALA A 36 -17.07 -12.85 0.44
N VAL A 37 -17.76 -13.87 0.95
CA VAL A 37 -17.37 -14.53 2.20
C VAL A 37 -16.24 -15.50 1.89
N GLY A 38 -15.13 -15.31 2.58
CA GLY A 38 -13.97 -16.19 2.52
C GLY A 38 -13.58 -16.69 3.90
N GLU A 39 -12.54 -17.50 3.95
CA GLU A 39 -11.96 -18.02 5.17
C GLU A 39 -10.54 -17.47 5.34
N CYS A 40 -10.21 -17.05 6.56
CA CYS A 40 -8.84 -16.72 6.94
C CYS A 40 -8.06 -18.02 7.18
N ARG A 41 -7.07 -18.31 6.33
CA ARG A 41 -6.27 -19.54 6.43
C ARG A 41 -5.17 -19.46 7.47
N ASN A 42 -4.40 -18.38 7.44
CA ASN A 42 -3.19 -18.28 8.24
C ASN A 42 -2.77 -16.84 8.47
N VAL A 43 -2.12 -16.59 9.60
CA VAL A 43 -1.49 -15.30 9.93
C VAL A 43 -0.01 -15.56 10.13
N THR A 44 0.82 -15.04 9.24
CA THR A 44 2.28 -15.10 9.38
C THR A 44 2.79 -13.80 9.99
N THR A 45 3.81 -13.89 10.84
CA THR A 45 4.45 -12.73 11.47
C THR A 45 5.87 -12.61 10.95
N SER A 46 6.28 -11.40 10.59
CA SER A 46 7.63 -11.04 10.14
C SER A 46 7.96 -9.65 10.68
N GLU A 47 9.06 -9.51 11.42
CA GLU A 47 9.54 -8.22 11.97
C GLU A 47 8.45 -7.42 12.71
N ASN A 48 7.73 -8.07 13.63
CA ASN A 48 6.59 -7.50 14.36
C ASN A 48 5.38 -7.07 13.51
N ARG A 49 5.41 -7.30 12.19
CA ARG A 49 4.29 -7.09 11.28
C ARG A 49 3.63 -8.42 10.93
N ARG A 50 2.33 -8.37 10.65
CA ARG A 50 1.50 -9.53 10.36
C ARG A 50 1.02 -9.48 8.91
N SER A 51 1.04 -10.62 8.24
CA SER A 51 0.41 -10.85 6.93
C SER A 51 -0.66 -11.92 7.09
N THR A 52 -1.89 -11.60 6.68
CA THR A 52 -3.03 -12.50 6.79
C THR A 52 -3.36 -13.08 5.41
N SER A 53 -3.50 -14.40 5.35
CA SER A 53 -3.89 -15.12 4.13
C SER A 53 -5.35 -15.52 4.19
N PHE A 54 -6.04 -15.31 3.08
CA PHE A 54 -7.47 -15.59 2.93
C PHE A 54 -7.72 -16.40 1.66
N VAL A 55 -8.81 -17.15 1.68
CA VAL A 55 -9.30 -17.91 0.53
C VAL A 55 -10.79 -17.67 0.39
N PHE A 56 -11.23 -17.37 -0.82
CA PHE A 56 -12.65 -17.20 -1.11
C PHE A 56 -12.98 -17.68 -2.52
N THR A 57 -14.27 -17.85 -2.77
CA THR A 57 -14.79 -18.17 -4.08
C THR A 57 -15.52 -16.95 -4.62
N THR A 58 -15.19 -16.53 -5.84
CA THR A 58 -15.87 -15.43 -6.53
C THR A 58 -17.28 -15.83 -6.97
N ALA A 59 -18.10 -14.87 -7.38
CA ALA A 59 -19.44 -15.15 -7.93
C ALA A 59 -19.39 -16.02 -9.20
N ALA A 60 -18.27 -16.00 -9.93
CA ALA A 60 -18.02 -16.84 -11.10
C ALA A 60 -17.55 -18.27 -10.75
N GLY A 61 -17.46 -18.62 -9.46
CA GLY A 61 -16.98 -19.93 -8.99
C GLY A 61 -15.45 -20.06 -8.94
N GLU A 62 -14.69 -19.00 -9.26
CA GLU A 62 -13.23 -19.04 -9.19
C GLU A 62 -12.74 -18.97 -7.73
N LYS A 63 -11.88 -19.91 -7.33
CA LYS A 63 -11.21 -19.89 -6.02
C LYS A 63 -9.97 -18.99 -6.05
N VAL A 64 -9.97 -17.97 -5.22
CA VAL A 64 -8.91 -16.96 -5.15
C VAL A 64 -8.20 -17.02 -3.80
N TYR A 65 -6.87 -16.99 -3.86
CA TYR A 65 -6.00 -16.90 -2.69
C TYR A 65 -5.48 -15.47 -2.56
N TYR A 66 -5.82 -14.81 -1.46
CA TYR A 66 -5.38 -13.46 -1.16
C TYR A 66 -4.39 -13.48 0.00
N ARG A 67 -3.29 -12.73 -0.11
CA ARG A 67 -2.39 -12.46 0.99
C ARG A 67 -2.34 -10.96 1.22
N SER A 68 -2.67 -10.54 2.44
CA SER A 68 -2.60 -9.14 2.81
C SER A 68 -1.15 -8.65 2.85
N PRO A 69 -0.91 -7.37 2.53
CA PRO A 69 0.37 -6.75 2.80
C PRO A 69 0.71 -6.82 4.29
N LEU A 70 2.00 -6.68 4.61
CA LEU A 70 2.49 -6.59 5.98
C LEU A 70 1.89 -5.35 6.65
N SER A 71 1.27 -5.57 7.80
CA SER A 71 0.65 -4.51 8.59
C SER A 71 0.88 -4.76 10.08
N TRP A 72 0.67 -3.75 10.91
CA TRP A 72 0.83 -3.93 12.36
C TRP A 72 -0.30 -4.72 13.01
N ARG A 73 -1.37 -4.98 12.26
CA ARG A 73 -2.60 -5.63 12.72
C ARG A 73 -2.84 -6.93 11.97
N SER A 74 -3.56 -7.86 12.58
CA SER A 74 -4.15 -8.97 11.83
C SER A 74 -5.48 -8.52 11.26
N TRP A 75 -5.78 -8.96 10.04
CA TRP A 75 -7.05 -8.62 9.37
C TRP A 75 -8.12 -9.70 9.52
N GLY A 76 -7.78 -10.81 10.19
CA GLY A 76 -8.68 -11.92 10.45
C GLY A 76 -8.10 -12.87 11.49
N THR A 77 -8.90 -13.88 11.84
CA THR A 77 -8.53 -14.96 12.75
C THR A 77 -8.50 -16.27 11.97
N PRO A 78 -7.42 -17.07 12.04
CA PRO A 78 -7.35 -18.36 11.34
C PRO A 78 -8.58 -19.24 11.63
N GLY A 79 -9.13 -19.87 10.59
CA GLY A 79 -10.32 -20.72 10.67
C GLY A 79 -11.65 -19.99 10.83
N ARG A 80 -11.67 -18.65 10.80
CA ARG A 80 -12.90 -17.85 10.80
C ARG A 80 -13.19 -17.25 9.44
N GLU A 81 -14.49 -17.08 9.20
CA GLU A 81 -14.98 -16.37 8.04
C GLU A 81 -14.58 -14.89 8.08
N ALA A 82 -14.27 -14.35 6.91
CA ALA A 82 -13.94 -12.95 6.70
C ALA A 82 -14.55 -12.46 5.39
N VAL A 83 -15.09 -11.24 5.40
CA VAL A 83 -15.60 -10.60 4.19
C VAL A 83 -14.43 -10.00 3.40
N LEU A 84 -14.29 -10.42 2.16
CA LEU A 84 -13.32 -9.89 1.20
C LEU A 84 -14.06 -9.06 0.16
N VAL A 85 -13.45 -7.95 -0.21
CA VAL A 85 -13.93 -7.05 -1.25
C VAL A 85 -12.96 -7.14 -2.42
N TYR A 86 -13.44 -7.58 -3.58
CA TYR A 86 -12.62 -7.76 -4.78
C TYR A 86 -13.21 -7.04 -5.98
N ASP A 87 -12.37 -6.69 -6.94
CA ASP A 87 -12.81 -6.19 -8.24
C ASP A 87 -13.17 -7.39 -9.15
N PRO A 88 -14.41 -7.50 -9.64
CA PRO A 88 -14.83 -8.62 -10.50
C PRO A 88 -14.07 -8.68 -11.83
N GLY A 89 -13.55 -7.56 -12.33
CA GLY A 89 -12.73 -7.55 -13.55
C GLY A 89 -11.32 -8.11 -13.33
N PHE A 90 -10.80 -8.07 -12.10
CA PHE A 90 -9.45 -8.54 -11.76
C PHE A 90 -9.39 -9.14 -10.33
N PRO A 91 -10.08 -10.27 -10.08
CA PRO A 91 -10.31 -10.79 -8.72
C PRO A 91 -9.04 -11.21 -7.98
N ARG A 92 -7.98 -11.61 -8.71
CA ARG A 92 -6.68 -11.98 -8.14
C ARG A 92 -5.78 -10.79 -7.80
N ARG A 93 -5.95 -9.66 -8.49
CA ARG A 93 -5.05 -8.49 -8.36
C ARG A 93 -5.59 -7.46 -7.38
N PHE A 94 -6.90 -7.22 -7.41
CA PHE A 94 -7.54 -6.17 -6.64
C PHE A 94 -8.50 -6.81 -5.65
N VAL A 95 -7.97 -7.18 -4.50
CA VAL A 95 -8.76 -7.71 -3.39
C VAL A 95 -8.19 -7.23 -2.07
N ARG A 96 -9.08 -6.90 -1.14
CA ARG A 96 -8.74 -6.49 0.24
C ARG A 96 -9.79 -7.06 1.19
N SER A 97 -9.41 -7.29 2.44
CA SER A 97 -10.41 -7.63 3.45
C SER A 97 -11.22 -6.41 3.87
N ARG A 98 -12.48 -6.61 4.27
CA ARG A 98 -13.34 -5.51 4.73
C ARG A 98 -12.80 -4.85 6.00
N SER A 99 -12.17 -5.63 6.88
CA SER A 99 -11.45 -5.15 8.06
C SER A 99 -10.26 -4.23 7.69
N GLU A 100 -9.50 -4.60 6.66
CA GLU A 100 -8.40 -3.79 6.12
C GLU A 100 -8.92 -2.48 5.53
N LEU A 101 -9.99 -2.54 4.74
CA LEU A 101 -10.64 -1.34 4.17
C LEU A 101 -11.28 -0.44 5.25
N GLY A 102 -11.71 -1.00 6.38
CA GLY A 102 -12.31 -0.25 7.50
C GLY A 102 -11.30 0.51 8.36
N SER A 103 -10.04 0.06 8.41
CA SER A 103 -8.99 0.71 9.21
C SER A 103 -8.51 2.04 8.62
N ARG A 104 -7.86 2.90 9.42
CA ARG A 104 -7.11 4.05 8.89
C ARG A 104 -6.01 3.55 7.95
N PRO A 105 -5.87 4.10 6.73
CA PRO A 105 -4.82 3.64 5.81
C PRO A 105 -3.44 3.89 6.39
N GLU A 106 -2.68 2.83 6.67
CA GLU A 106 -1.23 2.96 6.95
C GLU A 106 -0.50 3.68 5.79
N ALA A 107 -1.05 3.54 4.58
CA ALA A 107 -0.62 4.24 3.38
C ALA A 107 -0.61 5.77 3.50
N TRP A 108 -1.51 6.40 4.27
CA TRP A 108 -1.46 7.85 4.48
C TRP A 108 -0.23 8.24 5.30
N THR A 109 0.04 7.50 6.37
CA THR A 109 1.22 7.74 7.21
C THR A 109 2.49 7.56 6.39
N ILE A 110 2.58 6.47 5.60
CA ILE A 110 3.72 6.20 4.72
C ILE A 110 3.88 7.30 3.68
N LEU A 111 2.79 7.74 3.04
CA LEU A 111 2.80 8.80 2.03
C LEU A 111 3.30 10.12 2.63
N TRP A 112 2.79 10.53 3.79
CA TRP A 112 3.24 11.76 4.46
C TRP A 112 4.71 11.71 4.88
N TRP A 113 5.17 10.57 5.38
CA TRP A 113 6.58 10.35 5.72
C TRP A 113 7.48 10.45 4.49
N MET A 114 7.12 9.77 3.41
CA MET A 114 7.87 9.85 2.16
C MET A 114 7.85 11.28 1.61
N LEU A 115 6.72 12.00 1.72
CA LEU A 115 6.60 13.39 1.24
C LEU A 115 7.47 14.34 2.04
N GLY A 116 7.52 14.18 3.36
CA GLY A 116 8.42 14.94 4.20
C GLY A 116 9.88 14.73 3.80
N MET A 117 10.30 13.48 3.59
CA MET A 117 11.66 13.18 3.15
C MET A 117 11.98 13.77 1.77
N GLU A 118 11.05 13.66 0.82
CA GLU A 118 11.20 14.21 -0.52
C GLU A 118 11.38 15.73 -0.50
N VAL A 119 10.57 16.45 0.30
CA VAL A 119 10.70 17.89 0.45
C VAL A 119 12.07 18.27 1.01
N VAL A 120 12.58 17.54 2.01
CA VAL A 120 13.92 17.78 2.57
C VAL A 120 15.01 17.54 1.52
N MET A 121 14.89 16.49 0.72
CA MET A 121 15.85 16.19 -0.37
C MET A 121 15.83 17.28 -1.44
N VAL A 122 14.65 17.74 -1.86
CA VAL A 122 14.50 18.83 -2.83
C VAL A 122 15.09 20.13 -2.29
N LEU A 123 14.84 20.48 -1.01
CA LEU A 123 15.45 21.66 -0.39
C LEU A 123 16.98 21.55 -0.36
N GLY A 124 17.52 20.38 -0.03
CA GLY A 124 18.97 20.13 -0.09
C GLY A 124 19.52 20.28 -1.51
N PHE A 125 18.82 19.77 -2.52
CA PHE A 125 19.18 19.94 -3.93
C PHE A 125 19.21 21.41 -4.35
N VAL A 126 18.17 22.19 -3.98
CA VAL A 126 18.10 23.63 -4.25
C VAL A 126 19.26 24.37 -3.58
N LEU A 127 19.59 24.04 -2.33
CA LEU A 127 20.74 24.61 -1.62
C LEU A 127 22.07 24.31 -2.33
N VAL A 128 22.31 23.06 -2.73
CA VAL A 128 23.53 22.66 -3.44
C VAL A 128 23.63 23.38 -4.78
N THR A 129 22.54 23.48 -5.53
CA THR A 129 22.54 24.17 -6.83
C THR A 129 22.77 25.67 -6.69
N LEU A 130 22.18 26.33 -5.68
CA LEU A 130 22.41 27.74 -5.39
C LEU A 130 23.86 28.02 -4.92
N TYR A 131 24.45 27.08 -4.18
CA TYR A 131 25.86 27.13 -3.76
C TYR A 131 26.80 26.95 -4.96
N GLU A 132 26.59 25.92 -5.79
CA GLU A 132 27.37 25.69 -7.01
C GLU A 132 27.25 26.89 -7.99
N ALA A 133 26.10 27.56 -8.03
CA ALA A 133 25.87 28.77 -8.83
C ALA A 133 26.49 30.04 -8.22
N GLY A 134 27.09 29.98 -7.04
CA GLY A 134 27.69 31.14 -6.36
C GLY A 134 26.69 32.17 -5.83
N THR A 135 25.42 31.79 -5.70
CA THR A 135 24.34 32.68 -5.22
C THR A 135 24.33 32.78 -3.70
N ILE A 136 24.75 31.71 -3.02
CA ILE A 136 24.86 31.61 -1.56
C ILE A 136 26.32 31.22 -1.24
N ARG A 137 26.93 31.88 -0.25
CA ARG A 137 28.31 31.61 0.22
C ARG A 137 28.30 30.85 1.53
#